data_AF-A0A7C3TX06-F1
#
_entry.id   AF-A0A7C3TX06-F1
#
_cell.length_a   1.000
_cell.length_b   1.000
_cell.length_c   1.000
_cell.angle_alpha   90.00
_cell.angle_beta   90.00
_cell.angle_gamma   90.00
#
_symmetry.space_group_name_H-M   'P 1'
#
loop_
_entity.id
_entity.type
_entity.pdbx_description
1 polymer ?
#
loop_
_entity_poly.entity_id
_entity_poly.type
_entity_poly.pdbx_seq_one_letter_code
_entity_poly.pdbx_strand_id
1 'polypeptide(L)'
;MPSVLGVLGCCTDGELTLNEFIERLSLVAEYGGLLGARGLTPEDLELLDRVIPMTKTESSALAVRAARGLRGKIQIRGGYRTAELTPFSAVTFYLDPLVVFERVNGIAKELVNTETIEDADEILRKAGLPSELAFQRSGEWKKYLASGAGT
;
A
#
# COMPACT_ATOMS: atom_id res chain seq x y z
N MET A 1 23.39 3.30 -7.80
CA MET A 1 22.82 4.50 -7.15
C MET A 1 22.30 4.06 -5.78
N PRO A 2 22.60 4.76 -4.68
CA PRO A 2 21.89 4.49 -3.43
C PRO A 2 20.40 4.76 -3.63
N SER A 3 19.54 3.81 -3.25
CA SER A 3 18.09 3.88 -3.38
C SER A 3 17.43 3.62 -2.03
N VAL A 4 16.28 4.25 -1.80
CA VAL A 4 15.49 4.10 -0.57
C VAL A 4 14.04 3.83 -0.98
N LEU A 5 13.43 2.81 -0.40
CA LEU A 5 12.01 2.52 -0.57
C LEU A 5 11.22 3.23 0.54
N GLY A 6 10.42 4.23 0.17
CA GLY A 6 9.51 4.92 1.08
C GLY A 6 8.08 4.40 0.94
N VAL A 7 7.49 3.92 2.03
CA VAL A 7 6.09 3.48 2.06
C VAL A 7 5.30 4.36 3.02
N LEU A 8 4.45 5.23 2.49
CA LEU A 8 3.54 6.08 3.24
C LEU A 8 2.19 5.38 3.40
N GLY A 9 1.63 5.45 4.60
CA GLY A 9 0.24 5.05 4.84
C GLY A 9 0.10 3.57 5.12
N CYS A 10 0.52 3.11 6.31
CA CYS A 10 0.19 1.74 6.67
C CYS A 10 -1.31 1.51 6.58
N CYS A 11 -1.65 0.39 5.95
CA CYS A 11 -2.96 -0.22 6.06
C CYS A 11 -4.08 0.63 5.41
N THR A 12 -3.75 1.73 4.72
CA THR A 12 -4.72 2.71 4.18
C THR A 12 -5.43 2.21 2.92
N ASP A 13 -4.88 1.23 2.23
CA ASP A 13 -5.51 0.54 1.08
C ASP A 13 -6.38 -0.66 1.47
N GLY A 14 -6.39 -1.00 2.77
CA GLY A 14 -7.12 -2.14 3.33
C GLY A 14 -6.59 -3.50 2.90
N GLU A 15 -5.33 -3.61 2.45
CA GLU A 15 -4.74 -4.89 2.04
C GLU A 15 -4.07 -5.64 3.18
N LEU A 16 -3.48 -4.91 4.12
CA LEU A 16 -2.85 -5.47 5.31
C LEU A 16 -3.54 -4.98 6.57
N THR A 17 -3.70 -5.89 7.53
CA THR A 17 -3.97 -5.52 8.92
C THR A 17 -2.73 -4.90 9.55
N LEU A 18 -2.91 -4.18 10.66
CA LEU A 18 -1.78 -3.62 11.40
C LEU A 18 -0.80 -4.70 11.88
N ASN A 19 -1.31 -5.86 12.30
CA ASN A 19 -0.47 -6.97 12.77
C ASN A 19 0.39 -7.53 11.64
N GLU A 20 -0.19 -7.78 10.46
CA GLU A 20 0.57 -8.25 9.29
C GLU A 20 1.62 -7.22 8.87
N PHE A 21 1.27 -5.94 8.87
CA PHE A 21 2.24 -4.88 8.57
C PHE A 21 3.41 -4.88 9.55
N ILE A 22 3.14 -4.95 10.86
CA ILE A 22 4.17 -4.98 11.90
C ILE A 22 5.05 -6.22 11.75
N GLU A 23 4.47 -7.39 11.45
CA GLU A 23 5.22 -8.61 11.19
C GLU A 23 6.18 -8.45 10.01
N ARG A 24 5.70 -7.92 8.87
CA ARG A 24 6.55 -7.67 7.69
C ARG A 24 7.64 -6.64 7.97
N LEU A 25 7.30 -5.55 8.67
CA LEU A 25 8.26 -4.53 9.03
C LEU A 25 9.35 -5.08 9.97
N SER A 26 8.96 -5.95 10.91
CA SER A 26 9.88 -6.61 11.84
C SER A 26 10.86 -7.52 11.12
N LEU A 27 10.40 -8.28 10.11
CA LEU A 27 11.29 -9.09 9.27
C LEU A 27 12.30 -8.22 8.51
N VAL A 28 11.88 -7.08 7.96
CA VAL A 28 12.82 -6.16 7.30
C VAL A 28 13.83 -5.58 8.30
N ALA A 29 13.38 -5.23 9.50
CA ALA A 29 14.23 -4.72 10.57
C ALA A 29 15.24 -5.75 11.09
N GLU A 30 14.85 -7.03 11.18
CA GLU A 30 15.71 -8.15 11.57
C GLU A 30 16.96 -8.24 10.67
N TYR A 31 16.78 -8.00 9.38
CA TYR A 31 17.88 -7.99 8.40
C TYR A 31 18.58 -6.62 8.27
N GLY A 32 18.30 -5.66 9.17
CA GLY A 32 18.89 -4.32 9.15
C GLY A 32 18.37 -3.42 8.03
N GLY A 33 17.27 -3.80 7.37
CA GLY A 33 16.70 -3.05 6.25
C GLY A 33 15.77 -1.91 6.64
N LEU A 34 15.44 -1.74 7.93
CA LEU A 34 14.63 -0.61 8.39
C LEU A 34 15.54 0.62 8.58
N LEU A 35 15.49 1.55 7.64
CA LEU A 35 16.35 2.74 7.62
C LEU A 35 15.82 3.89 8.48
N GLY A 36 14.52 3.86 8.82
CA GLY A 36 13.89 4.83 9.70
C GLY A 36 12.43 5.09 9.33
N ALA A 37 11.84 6.10 9.97
CA ALA A 37 10.47 6.51 9.72
C ALA A 37 10.29 8.02 9.92
N ARG A 38 9.31 8.61 9.23
CA ARG A 38 8.94 10.03 9.36
C ARG A 38 7.42 10.18 9.29
N GLY A 39 6.84 10.83 10.30
CA GLY A 39 5.44 11.23 10.27
C GLY A 39 5.21 12.44 9.37
N LEU A 40 3.99 12.57 8.85
CA LEU A 40 3.55 13.77 8.14
C LEU A 40 3.60 15.00 9.06
N THR A 41 4.22 16.08 8.58
CA THR A 41 4.30 17.38 9.25
C THR A 41 3.17 18.31 8.80
N PRO A 42 2.87 19.40 9.53
CA PRO A 42 1.89 20.40 9.09
C PRO A 42 2.13 20.90 7.66
N GLU A 43 3.40 21.13 7.29
CA GLU A 43 3.79 21.56 5.94
C GLU A 43 3.50 20.48 4.88
N ASP A 44 3.71 19.20 5.21
CA ASP A 44 3.36 18.08 4.34
C ASP A 44 1.84 18.02 4.10
N LEU A 45 1.04 18.28 5.15
CA LEU A 45 -0.42 18.28 5.05
C LEU A 45 -0.94 19.41 4.15
N GLU A 46 -0.37 20.61 4.24
CA GLU A 46 -0.73 21.74 3.37
C GLU A 46 -0.43 21.47 1.89
N LEU A 47 0.67 20.75 1.61
CA LEU A 47 0.99 20.33 0.26
C LEU A 47 0.01 19.25 -0.23
N LEU A 48 -0.23 18.22 0.60
CA LEU A 48 -1.10 17.11 0.26
C LEU A 48 -2.56 17.56 0.06
N ASP A 49 -3.06 18.52 0.83
CA ASP A 49 -4.39 19.10 0.63
C ASP A 49 -4.57 19.75 -0.74
N ARG A 50 -3.50 20.29 -1.33
CA ARG A 50 -3.53 20.85 -2.68
C ARG A 50 -3.48 19.76 -3.75
N VAL A 51 -2.69 18.71 -3.53
CA VAL A 51 -2.43 17.67 -4.54
C VAL A 51 -3.53 16.62 -4.58
N ILE A 52 -3.99 16.13 -3.43
CA ILE A 52 -4.94 15.01 -3.35
C ILE A 52 -6.23 15.25 -4.13
N PRO A 53 -6.88 16.43 -4.09
CA PRO A 53 -8.09 16.69 -4.90
C PRO A 53 -7.88 16.58 -6.41
N MET A 54 -6.63 16.66 -6.89
CA MET A 54 -6.27 16.49 -8.29
C MET A 54 -6.01 15.02 -8.67
N THR A 55 -6.17 14.09 -7.72
CA THR A 55 -5.88 12.67 -7.89
C THR A 55 -7.09 11.82 -7.52
N LYS A 56 -7.15 10.58 -8.02
CA LYS A 56 -8.19 9.59 -7.68
C LYS A 56 -7.82 8.70 -6.48
N THR A 57 -6.79 9.04 -5.70
CA THR A 57 -6.32 8.16 -4.61
C THR A 57 -7.10 8.36 -3.31
N GLU A 58 -7.83 7.32 -2.90
CA GLU A 58 -8.45 7.25 -1.57
C GLU A 58 -7.39 7.00 -0.48
N SER A 59 -6.36 6.18 -0.78
CA SER A 59 -5.38 5.72 0.20
C SER A 59 -4.54 6.86 0.78
N SER A 60 -3.98 7.73 -0.07
CA SER A 60 -3.17 8.87 0.37
C SER A 60 -4.00 9.90 1.15
N ALA A 61 -5.28 10.04 0.83
CA ALA A 61 -6.21 10.87 1.59
C ALA A 61 -6.45 10.33 3.00
N LEU A 62 -6.48 9.02 3.18
CA LEU A 62 -6.61 8.41 4.51
C LEU A 62 -5.37 8.62 5.38
N ALA A 63 -4.16 8.63 4.81
CA ALA A 63 -2.95 8.96 5.55
C ALA A 63 -3.00 10.40 6.12
N VAL A 64 -3.47 11.37 5.31
CA VAL A 64 -3.70 12.76 5.75
C VAL A 64 -4.76 12.84 6.86
N ARG A 65 -5.87 12.10 6.71
CA ARG A 65 -6.92 12.06 7.75
C ARG A 65 -6.40 11.42 9.04
N ALA A 66 -5.59 10.38 8.96
CA ALA A 66 -4.95 9.75 10.11
C ALA A 66 -3.99 10.72 10.82
N ALA A 67 -3.22 11.52 10.07
CA ALA A 67 -2.37 12.57 10.62
C ALA A 67 -3.16 13.65 11.38
N ARG A 68 -4.43 13.85 11.01
CA ARG A 68 -5.39 14.74 11.68
C ARG A 68 -6.16 14.07 12.82
N GLY A 69 -5.80 12.83 13.18
CA GLY A 69 -6.38 12.10 14.31
C GLY A 69 -7.55 11.18 13.97
N LEU A 70 -7.91 11.00 12.68
CA LEU A 70 -8.90 9.98 12.31
C LEU A 70 -8.33 8.59 12.61
N ARG A 71 -9.13 7.74 13.27
CA ARG A 71 -8.74 6.37 13.64
C ARG A 71 -9.91 5.41 13.57
N GLY A 72 -9.61 4.12 13.51
CA GLY A 72 -10.58 3.03 13.47
C GLY A 72 -10.88 2.54 12.06
N LYS A 73 -11.96 1.78 11.93
CA LYS A 73 -12.36 1.13 10.67
C LYS A 73 -13.06 2.11 9.74
N ILE A 74 -12.46 2.34 8.57
CA ILE A 74 -12.98 3.21 7.53
C ILE A 74 -13.34 2.38 6.31
N GLN A 75 -14.55 2.56 5.80
CA GLN A 75 -14.96 1.95 4.54
C GLN A 75 -14.26 2.64 3.37
N ILE A 76 -13.70 1.84 2.47
CA ILE A 76 -13.00 2.29 1.26
C ILE A 76 -13.57 1.59 0.05
N ARG A 77 -13.26 2.09 -1.15
CA ARG A 77 -13.74 1.56 -2.43
C ARG A 77 -15.27 1.38 -2.44
N GLY A 78 -16.00 2.39 -1.98
CA GLY A 78 -17.48 2.34 -1.92
C GLY A 78 -18.06 1.33 -0.93
N GLY A 79 -17.30 0.94 0.11
CA GLY A 79 -17.74 -0.01 1.13
C GLY A 79 -17.37 -1.46 0.86
N TYR A 80 -16.68 -1.75 -0.25
CA TYR A 80 -16.24 -3.11 -0.59
C TYR A 80 -15.08 -3.61 0.28
N ARG A 81 -14.24 -2.69 0.77
CA ARG A 81 -13.14 -3.00 1.71
C ARG A 81 -13.19 -2.07 2.91
N THR A 82 -12.49 -2.47 3.97
CA THR A 82 -12.32 -1.68 5.18
C THR A 82 -10.83 -1.53 5.47
N ALA A 83 -10.39 -0.29 5.68
CA ALA A 83 -9.06 0.03 6.17
C ALA A 83 -9.12 0.32 7.66
N GLU A 84 -8.15 -0.18 8.44
CA GLU A 84 -8.01 0.17 9.85
C GLU A 84 -6.97 1.27 10.00
N LEU A 85 -7.43 2.49 10.31
CA LEU A 85 -6.57 3.64 10.50
C LEU A 85 -6.07 3.75 11.93
N THR A 86 -4.77 3.96 12.05
CA THR A 86 -4.09 4.26 13.31
C THR A 86 -3.11 5.41 13.10
N PRO A 87 -2.47 5.95 14.15
CA PRO A 87 -1.39 6.92 13.97
C PRO A 87 -0.24 6.42 13.08
N PHE A 88 -0.02 5.09 12.97
CA PHE A 88 0.97 4.51 12.06
C PHE A 88 0.61 4.74 10.59
N SER A 89 -0.67 4.93 10.27
CA SER A 89 -1.13 5.27 8.92
C SER A 89 -0.72 6.68 8.48
N ALA A 90 -0.20 7.52 9.38
CA ALA A 90 0.34 8.84 9.06
C ALA A 90 1.88 8.86 8.92
N VAL A 91 2.51 7.68 8.93
CA VAL A 91 3.97 7.53 8.94
C VAL A 91 4.45 6.95 7.61
N THR A 92 5.54 7.49 7.10
CA THR A 92 6.34 6.90 6.03
C THR A 92 7.46 6.08 6.66
N PHE A 93 7.56 4.81 6.29
CA PHE A 93 8.68 3.95 6.63
C PHE A 93 9.67 3.92 5.47
N TYR A 94 10.95 4.07 5.80
CA TYR A 94 12.05 4.02 4.84
C TYR A 94 12.79 2.70 4.99
N LEU A 95 12.86 1.94 3.90
CA LEU A 95 13.40 0.60 3.86
C LEU A 95 14.55 0.52 2.84
N ASP A 96 15.51 -0.35 3.12
CA ASP A 96 16.51 -0.76 2.15
C ASP A 96 15.85 -1.68 1.10
N PRO A 97 15.74 -1.23 -0.17
CA PRO A 97 15.07 -2.00 -1.20
C PRO A 97 15.80 -3.32 -1.52
N LEU A 98 17.12 -3.38 -1.35
CA LEU A 98 17.88 -4.62 -1.56
C LEU A 98 17.57 -5.63 -0.47
N VAL A 99 17.49 -5.21 0.79
CA VAL A 99 17.09 -6.10 1.88
C VAL A 99 15.67 -6.61 1.67
N VAL A 100 14.73 -5.74 1.32
CA VAL A 100 13.34 -6.13 1.03
C VAL A 100 13.30 -7.15 -0.10
N PHE A 101 14.00 -6.91 -1.21
CA PHE A 101 14.02 -7.79 -2.37
C PHE A 101 14.74 -9.13 -2.09
N GLU A 102 15.89 -9.10 -1.43
CA GLU A 102 16.73 -10.29 -1.25
C GLU A 102 16.28 -11.17 -0.09
N ARG A 103 15.71 -10.60 0.97
CA ARG A 103 15.47 -11.32 2.24
C ARG A 103 13.99 -11.51 2.56
N VAL A 104 13.12 -10.60 2.14
CA VAL A 104 11.72 -10.58 2.61
C VAL A 104 10.73 -10.92 1.50
N ASN A 105 10.88 -10.36 0.30
CA ASN A 105 9.95 -10.54 -0.80
C ASN A 105 10.42 -11.64 -1.76
N GLY A 106 10.07 -12.89 -1.46
CA GLY A 106 10.41 -14.04 -2.31
C GLY A 106 9.82 -13.95 -3.72
N ILE A 107 8.58 -13.47 -3.84
CA ILE A 107 7.85 -13.41 -5.12
C ILE A 107 8.44 -12.40 -6.07
N ALA A 108 8.97 -11.28 -5.56
CA ALA A 108 9.64 -10.29 -6.40
C ALA A 108 10.78 -10.89 -7.23
N LYS A 109 11.48 -11.91 -6.71
CA LYS A 109 12.56 -12.60 -7.44
C LYS A 109 12.04 -13.43 -8.62
N GLU A 110 10.89 -14.06 -8.46
CA GLU A 110 10.24 -14.83 -9.52
C GLU A 110 9.77 -13.91 -10.65
N LEU A 111 9.38 -12.68 -10.32
CA LEU A 111 8.92 -11.67 -11.28
C LEU A 111 10.05 -11.00 -12.09
N VAL A 112 11.31 -11.07 -11.67
CA VAL A 112 12.41 -10.35 -12.36
C VAL A 112 12.56 -10.74 -13.83
N ASN A 113 12.29 -12.01 -14.15
CA ASN A 113 12.53 -12.56 -15.48
C ASN A 113 11.24 -12.65 -16.33
N THR A 114 10.12 -12.10 -15.87
CA THR A 114 8.89 -12.08 -16.67
C THR A 114 8.99 -11.06 -17.79
N GLU A 115 8.59 -11.44 -19.00
CA GLU A 115 8.60 -10.54 -20.17
C GLU A 115 7.21 -9.98 -20.48
N THR A 116 6.15 -10.64 -20.00
CA THR A 116 4.77 -10.23 -20.23
C THR A 116 3.99 -10.05 -18.93
N ILE A 117 2.94 -9.23 -19.00
CA ILE A 117 2.01 -9.01 -17.88
C ILE A 117 1.27 -10.32 -17.54
N GLU A 118 1.02 -11.17 -18.53
CA GLU A 118 0.43 -12.49 -18.38
C GLU A 118 1.31 -13.45 -17.57
N ASP A 119 2.61 -13.48 -17.85
CA ASP A 119 3.57 -14.32 -17.10
C ASP A 119 3.63 -13.90 -15.63
N ALA A 120 3.67 -12.58 -15.39
CA ALA A 120 3.65 -12.02 -14.05
C ALA A 120 2.34 -12.36 -13.30
N ASP A 121 1.19 -12.26 -13.97
CA ASP A 121 -0.11 -12.65 -13.42
C ASP A 121 -0.17 -14.13 -13.05
N GLU A 122 0.41 -15.00 -13.88
CA GLU A 122 0.44 -16.44 -13.59
C GLU A 122 1.29 -16.75 -12.35
N ILE A 123 2.45 -16.11 -12.19
CA ILE A 123 3.30 -16.26 -10.99
C ILE A 123 2.56 -15.80 -9.75
N LEU A 124 1.97 -14.59 -9.77
CA LEU A 124 1.21 -14.06 -8.64
C LEU A 124 0.04 -14.99 -8.26
N ARG A 125 -0.71 -15.48 -9.26
CA ARG A 125 -1.84 -16.39 -9.03
C ARG A 125 -1.39 -17.72 -8.42
N LYS A 126 -0.27 -18.30 -8.88
CA LYS A 126 0.30 -19.54 -8.29
C LYS A 126 0.72 -19.33 -6.84
N ALA A 127 1.21 -18.15 -6.50
CA ALA A 127 1.55 -17.75 -5.14
C ALA A 127 0.33 -17.38 -4.28
N GLY A 128 -0.89 -17.42 -4.83
CA GLY A 128 -2.12 -17.04 -4.13
C GLY A 128 -2.24 -15.53 -3.89
N LEU A 129 -1.46 -14.71 -4.60
CA LEU A 129 -1.55 -13.25 -4.52
C LEU A 129 -2.55 -12.69 -5.55
N PRO A 130 -3.47 -11.81 -5.13
CA PRO A 130 -4.35 -11.12 -6.06
C PRO A 130 -3.56 -10.12 -6.92
N SER A 131 -3.90 -10.04 -8.21
CA SER A 131 -3.36 -9.03 -9.13
C SER A 131 -4.49 -8.12 -9.62
N GLU A 132 -4.15 -6.89 -9.99
CA GLU A 132 -5.10 -5.97 -10.63
C GLU A 132 -5.58 -6.51 -12.00
N LEU A 133 -4.73 -7.28 -12.70
CA LEU A 133 -5.12 -7.93 -13.96
C LEU A 133 -6.22 -8.96 -13.74
N ALA A 134 -6.09 -9.81 -12.71
CA ALA A 134 -7.10 -10.79 -12.34
C ALA A 134 -8.40 -10.10 -11.91
N PHE A 135 -8.32 -8.99 -11.17
CA PHE A 135 -9.49 -8.19 -10.78
C PHE A 135 -10.20 -7.54 -11.98
N GLN A 136 -9.45 -7.05 -12.96
CA GLN A 136 -10.03 -6.53 -14.20
C GLN A 136 -10.72 -7.62 -15.01
N ARG A 137 -10.09 -8.80 -15.11
CA ARG A 137 -10.61 -9.97 -15.85
C ARG A 137 -11.82 -10.61 -15.19
N SER A 138 -11.92 -10.60 -13.86
CA SER A 138 -13.10 -11.11 -13.14
C SER A 138 -14.36 -10.26 -13.38
N GLY A 139 -14.20 -9.01 -13.83
CA GLY A 139 -15.28 -8.07 -14.05
C GLY A 139 -15.88 -7.50 -12.76
N GLU A 140 -15.28 -7.78 -11.60
CA GLU A 140 -15.74 -7.29 -10.30
C GLU A 140 -15.68 -5.77 -10.19
N TRP A 141 -14.74 -5.12 -10.90
CA TRP A 141 -14.65 -3.66 -11.00
C TRP A 141 -15.93 -3.00 -11.55
N LYS A 142 -16.75 -3.71 -12.34
CA LYS A 142 -18.04 -3.18 -12.83
C LYS A 142 -19.03 -2.98 -11.70
N LYS A 143 -19.01 -3.83 -10.68
CA LYS A 143 -19.82 -3.67 -9.46
C LYS A 143 -19.34 -2.47 -8.65
N TYR A 144 -18.03 -2.23 -8.62
CA TYR A 144 -17.42 -1.07 -7.98
C TYR A 144 -17.79 0.27 -8.65
N LEU A 145 -17.85 0.33 -9.98
CA LEU A 145 -18.34 1.54 -10.67
C LEU A 145 -19.84 1.77 -10.50
N ALA A 146 -20.62 0.70 -10.43
CA ALA A 146 -22.09 0.78 -10.26
C ALA A 146 -22.51 1.27 -8.87
N SER A 147 -21.65 1.15 -7.84
CA SER A 147 -21.93 1.62 -6.47
C SER A 147 -21.61 3.10 -6.23
N GLY A 148 -21.20 3.86 -7.26
CA GLY A 148 -20.99 5.31 -7.17
C GLY A 148 -19.68 5.74 -6.49
N ALA A 149 -18.72 4.83 -6.34
CA ALA A 149 -17.43 5.10 -5.68
C ALA A 149 -16.32 5.63 -6.61
N GLY A 150 -16.69 6.03 -7.83
CA GLY A 150 -15.75 6.37 -8.91
C GLY A 150 -15.62 7.87 -9.25
N THR A 151 -16.19 8.76 -8.44
CA THR A 151 -16.06 10.22 -8.59
C THR A 151 -15.51 10.85 -7.33
#